data_AF-A0A832J7W6-F1
#
_entry.id   AF-A0A832J7W6-F1
#
_cell.length_a   1.000
_cell.length_b   1.000
_cell.length_c   1.000
_cell.angle_alpha   90.00
_cell.angle_beta   90.00
_cell.angle_gamma   90.00
#
_symmetry.space_group_name_H-M   'P 1'
#
loop_
_entity.id
_entity.type
_entity.pdbx_description
1 polymer ?
#
loop_
_entity_poly.entity_id
_entity_poly.type
_entity_poly.pdbx_seq_one_letter_code
_entity_poly.pdbx_strand_id
1 'polypeptide(L)'
;MHIHILGICGTFMGGIAILARQMGYTVTGSDANVYPPMSTQLEEQGITLHEGFDPAPLDPEPDLVVIGNAMSRGNESVEYVLARGLKYTSGPQFLSDHILKDRWVLAVAGTHGKTTTSSMLAWILEYAKLAPGFLIGGIPANFGISARLGDAPFFVVEADEYDTAFFDKRSKFVHYQPRTLVLNNLEFDHADIFEDLNAIKKQFHHLLRIVPGNGLIITPGDDPNLVDVIEMGCWTPIE
;
A
#
# COMPACT_ATOMS: atom_id res chain seq x y z
N MET A 1 -2.10 6.06 -19.75
CA MET A 1 -1.03 5.06 -19.61
C MET A 1 -1.67 3.69 -19.54
N HIS A 2 -0.99 2.68 -20.09
CA HIS A 2 -1.28 1.27 -19.89
C HIS A 2 -0.36 0.71 -18.80
N ILE A 3 -0.97 0.23 -17.72
CA ILE A 3 -0.28 -0.38 -16.59
C ILE A 3 -0.60 -1.87 -16.59
N HIS A 4 0.44 -2.70 -16.46
CA HIS A 4 0.29 -4.12 -16.22
C HIS A 4 0.74 -4.44 -14.79
N ILE A 5 -0.12 -5.08 -13.99
CA ILE A 5 0.15 -5.39 -12.58
C ILE A 5 0.44 -6.88 -12.41
N LEU A 6 1.60 -7.24 -11.88
CA LEU A 6 1.95 -8.62 -11.52
C LEU A 6 1.62 -8.89 -10.05
N GLY A 7 0.82 -9.93 -9.78
CA GLY A 7 0.24 -10.19 -8.46
C GLY A 7 -0.97 -9.30 -8.15
N ILE A 8 -1.83 -9.08 -9.15
CA ILE A 8 -2.93 -8.10 -9.10
C ILE A 8 -4.07 -8.49 -8.13
N CYS A 9 -4.26 -9.77 -7.81
CA CYS A 9 -5.40 -10.25 -7.02
C CYS A 9 -5.17 -10.16 -5.50
N GLY A 10 -4.00 -9.73 -5.02
CA GLY A 10 -3.82 -9.41 -3.60
C GLY A 10 -4.59 -8.14 -3.22
N THR A 11 -5.18 -8.05 -2.02
CA THR A 11 -6.08 -6.94 -1.64
C THR A 11 -5.48 -5.55 -1.87
N PHE A 12 -4.21 -5.36 -1.50
CA PHE A 12 -3.49 -4.10 -1.73
C PHE A 12 -3.30 -3.81 -3.23
N MET A 13 -2.89 -4.80 -4.01
CA MET A 13 -2.62 -4.66 -5.44
C MET A 13 -3.91 -4.47 -6.24
N GLY A 14 -4.98 -5.16 -5.86
CA GLY A 14 -6.32 -4.98 -6.42
C GLY A 14 -6.84 -3.57 -6.14
N GLY A 15 -6.63 -3.06 -4.92
CA GLY A 15 -6.94 -1.67 -4.59
C GLY A 15 -6.13 -0.67 -5.42
N ILE A 16 -4.83 -0.91 -5.65
CA ILE A 16 -4.01 -0.10 -6.60
C ILE A 16 -4.61 -0.14 -8.00
N ALA A 17 -5.02 -1.31 -8.48
CA ALA A 17 -5.61 -1.48 -9.80
C ALA A 17 -6.90 -0.67 -9.96
N ILE A 18 -7.78 -0.72 -8.95
CA ILE A 18 -9.02 0.07 -8.89
C ILE A 18 -8.70 1.57 -8.93
N LEU A 19 -7.74 2.04 -8.13
CA LEU A 19 -7.34 3.45 -8.10
C LEU A 19 -6.75 3.89 -9.45
N ALA A 20 -5.89 3.07 -10.06
CA ALA A 20 -5.32 3.33 -11.38
C ALA A 20 -6.41 3.41 -12.47
N ARG A 21 -7.43 2.55 -12.41
CA ARG A 21 -8.61 2.66 -13.29
C ARG A 21 -9.38 3.95 -13.09
N GLN A 22 -9.61 4.36 -11.84
CA GLN A 22 -10.30 5.61 -11.52
C GLN A 22 -9.53 6.85 -12.02
N MET A 23 -8.20 6.77 -12.10
CA MET A 23 -7.35 7.81 -12.72
C MET A 23 -7.43 7.82 -14.26
N GLY A 24 -8.18 6.92 -14.88
CA GLY A 24 -8.34 6.81 -16.34
C GLY A 24 -7.23 6.01 -17.02
N TYR A 25 -6.42 5.25 -16.29
CA TYR A 25 -5.43 4.36 -16.90
C TYR A 25 -6.06 3.09 -17.45
N THR A 26 -5.47 2.55 -18.52
CA THR A 26 -5.75 1.18 -18.95
C THR A 26 -5.00 0.26 -17.99
N VAL A 27 -5.70 -0.66 -17.33
CA VAL A 27 -5.08 -1.57 -16.36
C VAL A 27 -5.35 -3.00 -16.79
N THR A 28 -4.29 -3.78 -16.84
CA THR A 28 -4.30 -5.23 -17.00
C THR A 28 -3.49 -5.85 -15.87
N GLY A 29 -3.63 -7.15 -15.62
CA GLY A 29 -2.74 -7.81 -14.67
C GLY A 29 -2.76 -9.32 -14.72
N SER A 30 -1.75 -9.89 -14.08
CA SER A 30 -1.54 -11.33 -13.98
C SER A 30 -1.46 -11.76 -12.53
N ASP A 31 -2.04 -12.92 -12.22
CA ASP A 31 -1.91 -13.55 -10.90
C ASP A 31 -1.90 -15.08 -11.01
N ALA A 32 -1.32 -15.75 -10.01
CA ALA A 32 -1.26 -17.21 -9.96
C ALA A 32 -2.66 -17.83 -9.91
N ASN A 33 -3.57 -17.20 -9.17
CA ASN A 33 -4.94 -17.67 -8.99
C ASN A 33 -5.91 -16.50 -9.24
N VAL A 34 -6.68 -16.57 -10.32
CA VAL A 34 -7.70 -15.58 -10.65
C VAL A 34 -9.07 -16.15 -10.28
N TYR A 35 -9.56 -15.82 -9.08
CA TYR A 35 -10.84 -16.34 -8.57
C TYR A 35 -11.63 -15.31 -7.77
N PRO A 36 -12.96 -15.47 -7.60
CA PRO A 36 -13.79 -14.54 -6.83
C PRO A 36 -13.42 -14.54 -5.34
N PRO A 37 -13.60 -13.42 -4.61
CA PRO A 37 -14.31 -12.22 -5.03
C PRO A 37 -13.46 -11.18 -5.75
N MET A 38 -12.13 -11.25 -5.65
CA MET A 38 -11.25 -10.19 -6.17
C MET A 38 -11.29 -10.10 -7.71
N SER A 39 -11.23 -11.24 -8.40
CA SER A 39 -11.31 -11.24 -9.88
C SER A 39 -12.56 -10.53 -10.39
N THR A 40 -13.72 -10.90 -9.87
CA THR A 40 -15.01 -10.30 -10.22
C THR A 40 -15.01 -8.80 -9.97
N GLN A 41 -14.50 -8.35 -8.81
CA GLN A 41 -14.39 -6.92 -8.50
C GLN A 41 -13.52 -6.15 -9.50
N LEU A 42 -12.41 -6.73 -9.94
CA LEU A 42 -11.50 -6.09 -10.90
C LEU A 42 -12.10 -6.08 -12.31
N GLU A 43 -12.70 -7.19 -12.74
CA GLU A 43 -13.38 -7.31 -14.03
C GLU A 43 -14.57 -6.34 -14.16
N GLU A 44 -15.34 -6.13 -13.08
CA GLU A 44 -16.41 -5.13 -13.01
C GLU A 44 -15.89 -3.69 -13.21
N GLN A 45 -14.62 -3.42 -12.93
CA GLN A 45 -13.95 -2.15 -13.23
C GLN A 45 -13.37 -2.10 -14.67
N GLY A 46 -13.60 -3.14 -15.47
CA GLY A 46 -13.07 -3.30 -16.81
C GLY A 46 -11.57 -3.57 -16.84
N ILE A 47 -11.03 -4.23 -15.81
CA ILE A 47 -9.63 -4.65 -15.76
C ILE A 47 -9.51 -6.03 -16.38
N THR A 48 -8.60 -6.20 -17.35
CA THR A 48 -8.31 -7.50 -17.94
C THR A 48 -7.35 -8.28 -17.04
N LEU A 49 -7.75 -9.51 -16.67
CA LEU A 49 -6.97 -10.41 -15.83
C LEU A 49 -6.44 -11.58 -16.65
N HIS A 50 -5.24 -12.02 -16.31
CA HIS A 50 -4.58 -13.17 -16.90
C HIS A 50 -4.17 -14.14 -15.78
N GLU A 51 -4.45 -15.42 -15.95
CA GLU A 51 -4.05 -16.44 -14.99
C GLU A 51 -2.63 -16.95 -15.31
N GLY A 52 -1.81 -17.11 -14.28
CA GLY A 52 -0.40 -17.44 -14.39
C GLY A 52 0.47 -16.24 -14.75
N PHE A 53 1.74 -16.51 -15.02
CA PHE A 53 2.77 -15.50 -15.28
C PHE A 53 3.49 -15.72 -16.61
N ASP A 54 2.74 -16.20 -17.61
CA ASP A 54 3.20 -16.17 -19.00
C ASP A 54 3.44 -14.71 -19.41
N PRO A 55 4.50 -14.38 -20.16
CA PRO A 55 4.83 -13.01 -20.53
C PRO A 55 4.02 -12.47 -21.74
N ALA A 56 3.23 -13.29 -22.45
CA ALA A 56 2.43 -12.82 -23.59
C ALA A 56 1.47 -11.65 -23.28
N PRO A 57 0.85 -11.54 -22.08
CA PRO A 57 0.06 -10.37 -21.69
C PRO A 57 0.84 -9.06 -21.55
N LEU A 58 2.17 -9.09 -21.63
CA LEU A 58 3.03 -7.91 -21.71
C LEU A 58 3.26 -7.42 -23.16
N ASP A 59 2.57 -8.03 -24.14
CA ASP A 59 2.49 -7.58 -25.53
C ASP A 59 1.03 -7.19 -25.87
N PRO A 60 0.75 -5.92 -26.24
CA PRO A 60 1.69 -4.82 -26.43
C PRO A 60 2.39 -4.38 -25.14
N GLU A 61 3.60 -3.85 -25.30
CA GLU A 61 4.43 -3.36 -24.19
C GLU A 61 3.65 -2.32 -23.34
N PRO A 62 3.45 -2.56 -22.04
CA PRO A 62 2.82 -1.59 -21.16
C PRO A 62 3.73 -0.39 -20.89
N ASP A 63 3.14 0.78 -20.64
CA ASP A 63 3.91 1.98 -20.25
C ASP A 63 4.65 1.80 -18.92
N LEU A 64 4.10 0.94 -18.04
CA LEU A 64 4.64 0.63 -16.71
C LEU A 64 4.17 -0.74 -16.23
N VAL A 65 5.09 -1.53 -15.67
CA VAL A 65 4.78 -2.76 -14.93
C VAL A 65 4.83 -2.48 -13.43
N VAL A 66 3.75 -2.78 -12.71
CA VAL A 66 3.71 -2.66 -11.24
C VAL A 66 3.84 -4.06 -10.64
N ILE A 67 4.91 -4.27 -9.89
CA ILE A 67 5.26 -5.58 -9.33
C ILE A 67 4.80 -5.65 -7.87
N GLY A 68 3.90 -6.60 -7.57
CA GLY A 68 3.46 -6.89 -6.22
C GLY A 68 4.48 -7.66 -5.39
N ASN A 69 4.35 -7.60 -4.06
CA ASN A 69 5.31 -8.22 -3.14
C ASN A 69 5.41 -9.76 -3.23
N ALA A 70 4.39 -10.43 -3.75
CA ALA A 70 4.40 -11.88 -3.94
C ALA A 70 5.36 -12.33 -5.08
N MET A 71 5.83 -11.41 -5.92
CA MET A 71 6.69 -11.72 -7.05
C MET A 71 8.15 -11.89 -6.62
N SER A 72 8.88 -12.78 -7.31
CA SER A 72 10.29 -13.05 -7.04
C SER A 72 11.06 -13.40 -8.33
N ARG A 73 12.39 -13.45 -8.25
CA ARG A 73 13.25 -13.90 -9.35
C ARG A 73 12.94 -15.35 -9.74
N GLY A 74 13.04 -15.66 -11.02
CA GLY A 74 12.68 -16.96 -11.60
C GLY A 74 11.22 -17.06 -12.05
N ASN A 75 10.37 -16.08 -11.70
CA ASN A 75 9.05 -15.93 -12.30
C ASN A 75 9.17 -15.47 -13.76
N GLU A 76 8.47 -16.13 -14.69
CA GLU A 76 8.63 -15.91 -16.14
C GLU A 76 8.36 -14.47 -16.57
N SER A 77 7.23 -13.87 -16.17
CA SER A 77 6.94 -12.45 -16.42
C SER A 77 7.95 -11.50 -15.78
N VAL A 78 8.43 -11.79 -14.57
CA VAL A 78 9.47 -10.96 -13.92
C VAL A 78 10.78 -11.03 -14.71
N GLU A 79 11.24 -12.21 -15.09
CA GLU A 79 12.46 -12.35 -15.87
C GLU A 79 12.32 -11.69 -17.25
N TYR A 80 11.13 -11.77 -17.87
CA TYR A 80 10.85 -11.07 -19.13
C TYR A 80 10.98 -9.54 -18.99
N VAL A 81 10.34 -8.96 -17.96
CA VAL A 81 10.42 -7.52 -17.64
C VAL A 81 11.87 -7.07 -17.50
N LEU A 82 12.66 -7.83 -16.73
CA LEU A 82 14.07 -7.51 -16.49
C LEU A 82 14.94 -7.68 -17.74
N ALA A 83 14.77 -8.78 -18.48
CA ALA A 83 15.57 -9.09 -19.67
C ALA A 83 15.33 -8.10 -20.82
N ARG A 84 14.10 -7.59 -20.94
CA ARG A 84 13.73 -6.58 -21.95
C ARG A 84 13.97 -5.15 -21.49
N GLY A 85 14.25 -4.93 -20.21
CA GLY A 85 14.44 -3.59 -19.65
C GLY A 85 13.15 -2.77 -19.63
N LEU A 86 11.99 -3.43 -19.46
CA LEU A 86 10.71 -2.73 -19.35
C LEU A 86 10.71 -1.82 -18.11
N LYS A 87 9.97 -0.71 -18.18
CA LYS A 87 9.80 0.16 -17.01
C LYS A 87 8.99 -0.58 -15.96
N TYR A 88 9.53 -0.71 -14.75
CA TYR A 88 8.82 -1.33 -13.64
C TYR A 88 8.98 -0.54 -12.34
N THR A 89 8.01 -0.70 -11.44
CA THR A 89 8.01 -0.14 -10.09
C THR A 89 7.31 -1.09 -9.11
N SER A 90 7.38 -0.82 -7.82
CA SER A 90 6.62 -1.57 -6.81
C SER A 90 5.22 -0.97 -6.61
N GLY A 91 4.29 -1.76 -6.07
CA GLY A 91 2.97 -1.25 -5.68
C GLY A 91 3.03 -0.01 -4.77
N PRO A 92 3.75 -0.04 -3.63
CA PRO A 92 3.87 1.11 -2.73
C PRO A 92 4.49 2.35 -3.38
N GLN A 93 5.49 2.18 -4.24
CA GLN A 93 6.10 3.30 -4.96
C GLN A 93 5.13 3.88 -6.00
N PHE A 94 4.40 3.03 -6.74
CA PHE A 94 3.33 3.49 -7.64
C PHE A 94 2.27 4.32 -6.90
N LEU A 95 1.80 3.82 -5.76
CA LEU A 95 0.84 4.51 -4.91
C LEU A 95 1.38 5.89 -4.48
N SER A 96 2.65 5.94 -4.06
CA SER A 96 3.34 7.19 -3.70
C SER A 96 3.37 8.20 -4.85
N ASP A 97 3.90 7.79 -6.00
CA ASP A 97 4.21 8.68 -7.12
C ASP A 97 2.96 9.21 -7.84
N HIS A 98 1.91 8.39 -7.92
CA HIS A 98 0.74 8.67 -8.75
C HIS A 98 -0.50 9.09 -7.95
N ILE A 99 -0.60 8.72 -6.67
CA ILE A 99 -1.83 8.91 -5.90
C ILE A 99 -1.57 9.76 -4.65
N LEU A 100 -0.51 9.49 -3.88
CA LEU A 100 -0.29 10.12 -2.58
C LEU A 100 0.47 11.45 -2.64
N LYS A 101 1.30 11.66 -3.65
CA LYS A 101 2.21 12.82 -3.77
C LYS A 101 1.59 14.19 -3.46
N ASP A 102 0.34 14.41 -3.88
CA ASP A 102 -0.36 15.69 -3.73
C ASP A 102 -1.50 15.62 -2.69
N ARG A 103 -1.49 14.59 -1.83
CA ARG A 103 -2.53 14.35 -0.83
C ARG A 103 -2.02 14.63 0.59
N TRP A 104 -2.94 14.98 1.47
CA TRP A 104 -2.77 14.87 2.91
C TRP A 104 -2.96 13.41 3.31
N VAL A 105 -1.85 12.67 3.39
CA VAL A 105 -1.88 11.26 3.73
C VAL A 105 -2.06 11.08 5.24
N LEU A 106 -3.08 10.30 5.61
CA LEU A 106 -3.28 9.79 6.96
C LEU A 106 -2.97 8.29 6.95
N ALA A 107 -1.83 7.93 7.53
CA ALA A 107 -1.37 6.54 7.58
C ALA A 107 -1.67 5.92 8.94
N VAL A 108 -2.16 4.68 8.94
CA VAL A 108 -2.40 3.89 10.15
C VAL A 108 -1.44 2.71 10.17
N ALA A 109 -0.46 2.75 11.05
CA ALA A 109 0.55 1.72 11.23
C ALA A 109 0.37 0.99 12.58
N GLY A 110 1.03 -0.16 12.71
CA GLY A 110 1.06 -0.97 13.93
C GLY A 110 0.78 -2.43 13.63
N THR A 111 1.16 -3.34 14.51
CA THR A 111 1.03 -4.78 14.26
C THR A 111 -0.44 -5.16 14.09
N HIS A 112 -1.30 -4.69 14.99
CA HIS A 112 -2.72 -5.03 15.03
C HIS A 112 -3.64 -3.83 14.78
N GLY A 113 -4.85 -4.11 14.30
CA GLY A 113 -5.94 -3.12 14.23
C GLY A 113 -5.84 -2.10 13.10
N LYS A 114 -4.84 -2.19 12.21
CA LYS A 114 -4.66 -1.28 11.06
C LYS A 114 -5.95 -1.12 10.24
N THR A 115 -6.55 -2.23 9.83
CA THR A 115 -7.78 -2.24 9.01
C THR A 115 -8.98 -1.62 9.71
N THR A 116 -9.18 -1.92 11.00
CA THR A 116 -10.29 -1.34 11.77
C THR A 116 -10.10 0.15 11.96
N THR A 117 -8.92 0.59 12.41
CA THR A 117 -8.63 2.00 12.67
C THR A 117 -8.66 2.84 11.39
N SER A 118 -8.09 2.35 10.28
CA SER A 118 -8.16 3.03 8.98
C SER A 118 -9.58 3.13 8.44
N SER A 119 -10.40 2.08 8.60
CA SER A 119 -11.82 2.10 8.26
C SER A 119 -12.60 3.15 9.06
N MET A 120 -12.38 3.21 10.37
CA MET A 120 -12.99 4.21 11.25
C MET A 120 -12.54 5.62 10.87
N LEU A 121 -11.24 5.82 10.61
CA LEU A 121 -10.69 7.12 10.21
C LEU A 121 -11.28 7.60 8.88
N ALA A 122 -11.34 6.74 7.87
CA ALA A 122 -11.98 7.05 6.60
C ALA A 122 -13.47 7.40 6.78
N TRP A 123 -14.18 6.66 7.64
CA TRP A 123 -15.58 6.93 7.93
C TRP A 123 -15.81 8.24 8.66
N ILE A 124 -14.97 8.61 9.63
CA ILE A 124 -15.04 9.89 10.34
C ILE A 124 -14.88 11.05 9.35
N LEU A 125 -13.90 10.97 8.45
CA LEU A 125 -13.68 11.96 7.41
C LEU A 125 -14.86 12.04 6.43
N GLU A 126 -15.41 10.90 6.01
CA GLU A 126 -16.62 10.85 5.17
C GLU A 126 -17.82 11.47 5.87
N TYR A 127 -18.07 11.13 7.14
CA TYR A 127 -19.16 11.67 7.95
C TYR A 127 -19.04 13.18 8.13
N ALA A 128 -17.81 13.68 8.25
CA ALA A 128 -17.48 15.10 8.26
C ALA A 128 -17.60 15.78 6.88
N LYS A 129 -18.04 15.06 5.84
CA LYS A 129 -18.19 15.52 4.45
C LYS A 129 -16.88 15.95 3.81
N LEU A 130 -15.78 15.32 4.22
CA LEU A 130 -14.45 15.57 3.67
C LEU A 130 -14.08 14.59 2.55
N ALA A 131 -14.99 13.74 2.07
CA ALA A 131 -14.85 12.89 0.89
C ALA A 131 -13.44 12.28 0.67
N PRO A 132 -12.88 11.54 1.66
CA PRO A 132 -11.51 11.05 1.60
C PRO A 132 -11.31 10.00 0.51
N GLY A 133 -10.12 9.99 -0.05
CA GLY A 133 -9.59 8.79 -0.71
C GLY A 133 -9.13 7.78 0.33
N PHE A 134 -9.11 6.50 -0.02
CA PHE A 134 -8.55 5.48 0.85
C PHE A 134 -8.08 4.24 0.09
N LEU A 135 -7.17 3.51 0.73
CA LEU A 135 -6.76 2.15 0.36
C LEU A 135 -6.64 1.32 1.65
N ILE A 136 -7.58 0.38 1.83
CA ILE A 136 -7.75 -0.40 3.05
C ILE A 136 -7.68 -1.89 2.67
N GLY A 137 -6.98 -2.69 3.47
CA GLY A 137 -6.75 -4.13 3.31
C GLY A 137 -8.00 -5.00 3.53
N GLY A 138 -9.18 -4.39 3.64
CA GLY A 138 -10.48 -5.02 3.75
C GLY A 138 -11.55 -4.15 3.11
N ILE A 139 -12.80 -4.60 3.16
CA ILE A 139 -13.96 -3.86 2.64
C ILE A 139 -14.71 -3.27 3.84
N PRO A 140 -14.56 -1.98 4.15
CA PRO A 140 -15.31 -1.37 5.23
C PRO A 140 -16.81 -1.39 4.90
N ALA A 141 -17.63 -1.85 5.83
CA ALA A 141 -19.06 -2.04 5.62
C ALA A 141 -19.79 -0.75 5.21
N ASN A 142 -19.34 0.40 5.71
CA ASN A 142 -19.93 1.70 5.40
C ASN A 142 -19.69 2.16 3.94
N PHE A 143 -18.65 1.63 3.27
CA PHE A 143 -18.28 2.01 1.91
C PHE A 143 -18.59 0.93 0.88
N GLY A 144 -18.51 -0.35 1.25
CA GLY A 144 -18.72 -1.48 0.33
C GLY A 144 -17.60 -1.69 -0.70
N ILE A 145 -16.52 -0.91 -0.62
CA ILE A 145 -15.33 -0.97 -1.49
C ILE A 145 -14.06 -0.84 -0.64
N SER A 146 -12.94 -1.43 -1.07
CA SER A 146 -11.65 -1.38 -0.37
C SER A 146 -10.77 -0.19 -0.74
N ALA A 147 -11.03 0.43 -1.90
CA ALA A 147 -10.25 1.56 -2.39
C ALA A 147 -11.10 2.58 -3.15
N ARG A 148 -10.80 3.87 -2.95
CA ARG A 148 -11.44 5.00 -3.63
C ARG A 148 -10.45 6.16 -3.74
N LEU A 149 -10.44 6.86 -4.88
CA LEU A 149 -9.52 7.99 -5.09
C LEU A 149 -9.86 9.20 -4.22
N GLY A 150 -11.15 9.50 -4.06
CA GLY A 150 -11.66 10.63 -3.29
C GLY A 150 -11.42 12.00 -3.92
N ASP A 151 -12.25 12.97 -3.53
CA ASP A 151 -12.30 14.32 -4.14
C ASP A 151 -11.56 15.37 -3.31
N ALA A 152 -11.23 15.05 -2.06
CA ALA A 152 -10.57 15.94 -1.12
C ALA A 152 -9.07 15.62 -0.98
N PRO A 153 -8.25 16.51 -0.42
CA PRO A 153 -6.82 16.22 -0.26
C PRO A 153 -6.55 15.02 0.65
N PHE A 154 -7.50 14.59 1.49
CA PHE A 154 -7.27 13.51 2.46
C PHE A 154 -7.23 12.14 1.80
N PHE A 155 -6.20 11.36 2.12
CA PHE A 155 -6.07 9.97 1.71
C PHE A 155 -5.71 9.09 2.89
N VAL A 156 -6.55 8.11 3.22
CA VAL A 156 -6.33 7.16 4.33
C VAL A 156 -5.69 5.88 3.80
N VAL A 157 -4.57 5.46 4.38
CA VAL A 157 -3.87 4.25 3.96
C VAL A 157 -3.44 3.40 5.16
N GLU A 158 -3.56 2.08 5.03
CA GLU A 158 -2.92 1.15 5.95
C GLU A 158 -1.40 1.14 5.72
N ALA A 159 -0.64 1.54 6.75
CA ALA A 159 0.81 1.54 6.75
C ALA A 159 1.34 0.19 7.23
N ASP A 160 1.43 -0.72 6.28
CA ASP A 160 1.88 -2.10 6.47
C ASP A 160 3.41 -2.23 6.51
N GLU A 161 3.89 -3.02 7.45
CA GLU A 161 5.31 -3.22 7.76
C GLU A 161 5.99 -4.27 6.87
N TYR A 162 5.25 -4.99 6.04
CA TYR A 162 5.80 -6.01 5.14
C TYR A 162 6.71 -5.39 4.07
N ASP A 163 7.56 -6.21 3.46
CA ASP A 163 8.40 -5.84 2.31
C ASP A 163 7.59 -5.15 1.19
N THR A 164 8.27 -4.23 0.51
CA THR A 164 7.71 -3.49 -0.63
C THR A 164 7.65 -4.36 -1.89
N ALA A 165 8.76 -5.02 -2.23
CA ALA A 165 8.90 -5.94 -3.34
C ALA A 165 10.19 -6.77 -3.21
N PHE A 166 10.41 -7.76 -4.06
CA PHE A 166 11.66 -8.53 -4.03
C PHE A 166 12.94 -7.69 -4.20
N PHE A 167 12.83 -6.52 -4.84
CA PHE A 167 13.92 -5.58 -5.08
C PHE A 167 13.95 -4.40 -4.09
N ASP A 168 13.01 -4.33 -3.14
CA ASP A 168 12.98 -3.31 -2.09
C ASP A 168 12.52 -3.94 -0.76
N LYS A 169 13.50 -4.18 0.11
CA LYS A 169 13.34 -4.79 1.44
C LYS A 169 12.98 -3.80 2.54
N ARG A 170 12.71 -2.55 2.17
CA ARG A 170 12.09 -1.61 3.09
C ARG A 170 10.60 -1.88 3.11
N SER A 171 10.00 -1.57 4.24
CA SER A 171 8.58 -1.81 4.40
C SER A 171 7.72 -0.82 3.61
N LYS A 172 6.54 -1.25 3.15
CA LYS A 172 5.67 -0.46 2.23
C LYS A 172 5.43 0.97 2.69
N PHE A 173 5.21 1.16 3.99
CA PHE A 173 4.90 2.44 4.60
C PHE A 173 5.98 3.52 4.47
N VAL A 174 7.25 3.18 4.18
CA VAL A 174 8.29 4.19 3.93
C VAL A 174 8.05 4.98 2.64
N HIS A 175 7.14 4.53 1.77
CA HIS A 175 6.79 5.22 0.54
C HIS A 175 5.69 6.27 0.75
N TYR A 176 4.94 6.22 1.86
CA TYR A 176 3.65 6.93 1.96
C TYR A 176 3.76 8.38 2.41
N GLN A 177 4.90 8.79 2.98
CA GLN A 177 5.17 10.18 3.42
C GLN A 177 3.97 10.81 4.18
N PRO A 178 3.48 10.17 5.26
CA PRO A 178 2.27 10.62 5.92
C PRO A 178 2.44 11.99 6.58
N ARG A 179 1.37 12.78 6.57
CA ARG A 179 1.28 14.03 7.33
C ARG A 179 0.59 13.85 8.67
N THR A 180 -0.29 12.87 8.76
CA THR A 180 -0.86 12.38 10.01
C THR A 180 -0.57 10.89 10.10
N LEU A 181 0.12 10.48 11.16
CA LEU A 181 0.50 9.09 11.37
C LEU A 181 -0.12 8.58 12.67
N VAL A 182 -0.89 7.50 12.58
CA VAL A 182 -1.35 6.75 13.74
C VAL A 182 -0.43 5.55 13.93
N LEU A 183 0.12 5.39 15.12
CA LEU A 183 0.85 4.22 15.57
C LEU A 183 -0.05 3.48 16.57
N ASN A 184 -0.64 2.35 16.17
CA ASN A 184 -1.58 1.62 17.03
C ASN A 184 -0.89 0.85 18.17
N ASN A 185 0.12 0.05 17.83
CA ASN A 185 0.85 -0.84 18.73
C ASN A 185 2.07 -1.41 17.97
N LEU A 186 3.03 -1.98 18.68
CA LEU A 186 4.18 -2.65 18.08
C LEU A 186 4.58 -3.94 18.82
N GLU A 187 4.38 -5.07 18.14
CA GLU A 187 4.73 -6.41 18.62
C GLU A 187 5.54 -7.20 17.57
N PHE A 188 6.20 -8.27 18.01
CA PHE A 188 6.90 -9.19 17.13
C PHE A 188 5.97 -10.32 16.69
N ASP A 189 5.25 -10.11 15.58
CA ASP A 189 4.27 -11.07 15.04
C ASP A 189 4.65 -11.61 13.63
N HIS A 190 5.68 -11.03 13.00
CA HIS A 190 6.11 -11.33 11.62
C HIS A 190 7.50 -11.95 11.58
N ALA A 191 7.69 -13.06 12.31
CA ALA A 191 8.98 -13.76 12.43
C ALA A 191 9.48 -14.40 11.11
N ASP A 192 8.60 -14.49 10.10
CA ASP A 192 8.92 -14.95 8.75
C ASP A 192 9.59 -13.86 7.89
N ILE A 193 9.44 -12.59 8.27
CA ILE A 193 9.95 -11.43 7.52
C ILE A 193 11.06 -10.72 8.28
N PHE A 194 10.89 -10.59 9.60
CA PHE A 194 11.82 -9.87 10.46
C PHE A 194 12.61 -10.81 11.35
N GLU A 195 13.92 -10.59 11.40
CA GLU A 195 14.84 -11.37 12.23
C GLU A 195 14.50 -11.24 13.72
N ASP A 196 14.14 -10.03 14.15
CA ASP A 196 13.77 -9.72 15.52
C ASP A 196 12.89 -8.45 15.61
N LEU A 197 12.46 -8.13 16.84
CA LEU A 197 11.69 -6.92 17.12
C LEU A 197 12.45 -5.63 16.78
N ASN A 198 13.77 -5.61 16.91
CA ASN A 198 14.58 -4.43 16.61
C ASN A 198 14.57 -4.10 15.12
N ALA A 199 14.52 -5.12 14.26
CA ALA A 199 14.35 -4.95 12.82
C ALA A 199 13.01 -4.26 12.50
N ILE A 200 11.93 -4.61 13.18
CA ILE A 200 10.61 -3.95 13.03
C ILE A 200 10.68 -2.50 13.55
N LYS A 201 11.22 -2.30 14.76
CA LYS A 201 11.44 -0.96 15.35
C LYS A 201 12.21 -0.04 14.40
N LYS A 202 13.22 -0.56 13.70
CA LYS A 202 13.99 0.18 12.71
C LYS A 202 13.13 0.63 11.52
N GLN A 203 12.21 -0.19 11.02
CA GLN A 203 11.30 0.21 9.95
C GLN A 203 10.30 1.28 10.42
N PHE A 204 9.76 1.14 11.63
CA PHE A 204 8.91 2.18 12.21
C PHE A 204 9.68 3.49 12.42
N HIS A 205 10.95 3.43 12.81
CA HIS A 205 11.79 4.62 12.89
C HIS A 205 12.08 5.23 11.50
N HIS A 206 12.23 4.41 10.44
CA HIS A 206 12.28 4.94 9.07
C HIS A 206 11.00 5.66 8.67
N LEU A 207 9.83 5.18 9.11
CA LEU A 207 8.57 5.90 8.93
C LEU A 207 8.58 7.24 9.67
N LEU A 208 9.02 7.29 10.95
CA LEU A 208 9.07 8.54 11.70
C LEU A 208 9.91 9.62 11.02
N ARG A 209 10.99 9.22 10.35
CA ARG A 209 11.90 10.13 9.61
C ARG A 209 11.24 10.86 8.45
N ILE A 210 10.17 10.33 7.88
CA ILE A 210 9.50 10.91 6.72
C ILE A 210 8.21 11.64 7.09
N VAL A 211 7.84 11.65 8.38
CA VAL A 211 6.75 12.51 8.87
C VAL A 211 7.30 13.94 9.01
N PRO A 212 6.66 14.95 8.40
CA PRO A 212 7.16 16.32 8.47
C PRO A 212 6.92 16.91 9.87
N GLY A 213 7.81 17.82 10.31
CA GLY A 213 7.68 18.45 11.64
C GLY A 213 6.45 19.36 11.84
N ASN A 214 5.70 19.62 10.77
CA ASN A 214 4.38 20.26 10.82
C ASN A 214 3.22 19.26 10.58
N GLY A 215 3.49 17.98 10.73
CA GLY A 215 2.52 16.89 10.78
C GLY A 215 2.12 16.58 12.21
N LEU A 216 1.54 15.39 12.41
CA LEU A 216 1.13 14.87 13.71
C LEU A 216 1.34 13.36 13.77
N ILE A 217 1.87 12.88 14.90
CA ILE A 217 1.91 11.47 15.27
C ILE A 217 0.91 11.24 16.40
N ILE A 218 0.07 10.22 16.27
CA ILE A 218 -0.90 9.81 17.29
C ILE A 218 -0.49 8.41 17.75
N THR A 219 -0.20 8.23 19.02
CA THR A 219 0.34 6.97 19.57
C THR A 219 -0.19 6.71 20.98
N PRO A 220 -0.44 5.45 21.39
CA PRO A 220 -0.70 5.16 22.79
C PRO A 220 0.54 5.53 23.64
N GLY A 221 0.30 6.03 24.85
CA GLY A 221 1.36 6.43 25.77
C GLY A 221 2.00 5.26 26.54
N ASP A 222 1.44 4.06 26.45
CA ASP A 222 1.80 2.90 27.27
C ASP A 222 2.34 1.70 26.47
N ASP A 223 2.62 1.85 25.16
CA ASP A 223 3.33 0.83 24.37
C ASP A 223 4.86 1.05 24.48
N PRO A 224 5.59 0.16 25.19
CA PRO A 224 7.03 0.35 25.42
C PRO A 224 7.85 0.25 24.13
N ASN A 225 7.38 -0.51 23.13
CA ASN A 225 8.11 -0.66 21.88
C ASN A 225 7.99 0.59 21.00
N LEU A 226 6.83 1.25 21.00
CA LEU A 226 6.65 2.54 20.35
C LEU A 226 7.42 3.65 21.07
N VAL A 227 7.48 3.63 22.41
CA VAL A 227 8.35 4.54 23.17
C VAL A 227 9.81 4.42 22.72
N ASP A 228 10.34 3.19 22.66
CA ASP A 228 11.71 2.96 22.18
C ASP A 228 11.94 3.53 20.77
N VAL A 229 10.98 3.32 19.85
CA VAL A 229 11.06 3.84 18.47
C VAL A 229 11.09 5.38 18.43
N ILE A 230 10.30 6.03 19.29
CA ILE A 230 10.26 7.49 19.40
C ILE A 230 11.58 8.02 19.98
N GLU A 231 12.16 7.34 20.97
CA GLU A 231 13.44 7.70 21.58
C GLU A 231 14.62 7.57 20.61
N MET A 232 14.52 6.73 19.56
CA MET A 232 15.49 6.70 18.46
C MET A 232 15.53 8.02 17.67
N GLY A 233 14.47 8.83 17.75
CA GLY A 233 14.40 10.17 17.17
C GLY A 233 13.02 10.49 16.60
N CYS A 234 12.46 11.63 16.98
CA CYS A 234 11.20 12.17 16.48
C CYS A 234 11.31 13.69 16.27
N TRP A 235 10.76 14.18 15.16
CA TRP A 235 10.80 15.59 14.76
C TRP A 235 9.41 16.22 14.57
N THR A 236 8.37 15.46 14.93
CA THR A 236 6.96 15.79 14.69
C THR A 236 6.22 15.80 16.03
N PRO A 237 5.25 16.71 16.25
CA PRO A 237 4.39 16.67 17.43
C PRO A 237 3.74 15.30 17.63
N ILE A 238 3.62 14.89 18.90
CA ILE A 238 3.00 13.63 19.32
C ILE A 238 1.78 13.94 20.19
N GLU A 239 0.69 13.23 19.94
CA GLU A 239 -0.52 13.15 20.78
C GLU A 239 -0.81 11.72 21.23
#